data_AF-A0A7C2WLI2-F1
#
_entry.id   AF-A0A7C2WLI2-F1
#
_cell.length_a   1.000
_cell.length_b   1.000
_cell.length_c   1.000
_cell.angle_alpha   90.00
_cell.angle_beta   90.00
_cell.angle_gamma   90.00
#
_symmetry.space_group_name_H-M   'P 1'
#
loop_
_entity.id
_entity.type
_entity.pdbx_description
1 polymer ?
#
loop_
_entity_poly.entity_id
_entity_poly.type
_entity_poly.pdbx_seq_one_letter_code
_entity_poly.pdbx_strand_id
1 'polypeptide(L)'
;MERRRSSIEIIADVLKAGEDGVGKTEIMYSANMSYFQLQKYLGFLVARGFIDRLTAENSHFNYRITDKGSNLVESINNVLEVLEFREPDDS
;
A
#
# COMPACT_ATOMS: atom_id res chain seq x y z
N MET A 1 2.46 -19.93 -12.04
CA MET A 1 1.76 -20.29 -10.79
C MET A 1 1.30 -18.99 -10.16
N GLU A 2 0.00 -18.76 -9.98
CA GLU A 2 -0.48 -17.52 -9.38
C GLU A 2 -0.15 -17.55 -7.88
N ARG A 3 0.92 -16.84 -7.48
CA ARG A 3 1.35 -16.76 -6.09
C ARG A 3 0.38 -15.84 -5.35
N ARG A 4 -0.17 -16.33 -4.23
CA ARG A 4 -0.98 -15.48 -3.35
C ARG A 4 -0.08 -14.39 -2.76
N ARG A 5 -0.43 -13.12 -2.99
CA ARG A 5 0.27 -11.99 -2.36
C ARG A 5 0.31 -12.15 -0.84
N SER A 6 1.50 -11.98 -0.30
CA SER A 6 1.77 -11.91 1.13
C SER A 6 1.32 -10.57 1.71
N SER A 7 1.18 -10.51 3.04
CA SER A 7 0.79 -9.27 3.72
C SER A 7 1.78 -8.12 3.51
N ILE A 8 3.07 -8.42 3.32
CA ILE A 8 4.11 -7.39 3.13
C ILE A 8 4.01 -6.76 1.73
N GLU A 9 3.71 -7.56 0.71
CA GLU A 9 3.43 -7.07 -0.65
C GLU A 9 2.16 -6.21 -0.67
N ILE A 10 1.09 -6.64 0.00
CA ILE A 10 -0.14 -5.84 0.13
C ILE A 10 0.14 -4.48 0.80
N ILE A 11 0.95 -4.45 1.85
CA ILE A 11 1.31 -3.21 2.54
C ILE A 11 2.10 -2.30 1.58
N ALA A 12 3.10 -2.82 0.87
CA ALA A 12 3.87 -2.04 -0.09
C ALA A 12 3.00 -1.48 -1.22
N ASP A 13 2.08 -2.28 -1.77
CA ASP A 13 1.17 -1.85 -2.84
C ASP A 13 0.24 -0.71 -2.36
N VAL A 14 -0.35 -0.84 -1.18
CA VAL A 14 -1.24 0.18 -0.61
C VAL A 14 -0.48 1.48 -0.33
N LEU A 15 0.76 1.38 0.16
CA LEU A 15 1.58 2.56 0.44
C LEU A 15 2.04 3.25 -0.84
N LYS A 16 2.53 2.51 -1.84
CA LYS A 16 2.92 3.06 -3.15
C LYS A 16 1.75 3.76 -3.84
N ALA A 17 0.55 3.16 -3.78
CA ALA A 17 -0.65 3.82 -4.29
C ALA A 17 -0.94 5.16 -3.58
N GLY A 18 -0.54 5.30 -2.32
CA GLY A 18 -0.72 6.51 -1.53
C GLY A 18 0.28 7.66 -1.81
N GLU A 19 1.29 7.47 -2.66
CA GLU A 19 2.28 8.51 -3.01
C GLU A 19 1.64 9.68 -3.78
N ASP A 20 0.77 9.38 -4.75
CA ASP A 20 0.02 10.40 -5.51
C ASP A 20 -1.32 10.77 -4.86
N GLY A 21 -1.62 10.19 -3.69
CA GLY A 21 -2.95 10.18 -3.10
C GLY A 21 -3.87 9.22 -3.84
N VAL A 22 -4.68 8.44 -3.10
CA VAL A 22 -5.51 7.40 -3.73
C VAL A 22 -6.91 7.29 -3.12
N GLY A 23 -7.90 7.03 -3.98
CA GLY A 23 -9.26 6.73 -3.56
C GLY A 23 -9.39 5.28 -3.07
N LYS A 24 -10.30 5.01 -2.12
CA LYS A 24 -10.57 3.63 -1.62
C LYS A 24 -10.81 2.64 -2.76
N THR A 25 -11.49 3.10 -3.82
CA THR A 25 -11.87 2.30 -4.98
C THR A 25 -10.65 1.88 -5.81
N GLU A 26 -9.68 2.78 -6.04
CA GLU A 26 -8.45 2.46 -6.78
C GLU A 26 -7.54 1.48 -6.02
N ILE A 27 -7.43 1.63 -4.68
CA ILE A 27 -6.70 0.67 -3.85
C ILE A 27 -7.37 -0.72 -3.93
N MET A 28 -8.71 -0.77 -3.94
CA MET A 28 -9.43 -2.03 -3.99
C MET A 28 -9.20 -2.78 -5.31
N TYR A 29 -9.29 -2.08 -6.45
CA TYR A 29 -9.11 -2.68 -7.77
C TYR A 29 -7.66 -3.11 -8.04
N SER A 30 -6.66 -2.32 -7.60
CA SER A 30 -5.25 -2.68 -7.75
C SER A 30 -4.81 -3.83 -6.82
N ALA A 31 -5.41 -3.91 -5.63
CA ALA A 31 -4.97 -4.87 -4.62
C ALA A 31 -5.71 -6.23 -4.64
N ASN A 32 -6.61 -6.50 -5.60
CA ASN A 32 -7.38 -7.76 -5.70
C ASN A 32 -7.88 -8.25 -4.31
N MET A 33 -8.32 -7.30 -3.47
CA MET A 33 -8.71 -7.52 -2.09
C MET A 33 -10.22 -7.37 -1.93
N SER A 34 -10.81 -8.17 -1.04
CA SER A 34 -12.17 -7.87 -0.55
C SER A 34 -12.20 -6.55 0.23
N TYR A 35 -13.36 -5.90 0.26
CA TYR A 35 -13.58 -4.67 1.03
C TYR A 35 -13.16 -4.81 2.51
N PHE A 36 -13.48 -5.95 3.14
CA PHE A 36 -13.12 -6.19 4.54
C PHE A 36 -11.61 -6.26 4.77
N GLN A 37 -10.87 -6.92 3.86
CA GLN A 37 -9.41 -6.98 3.94
C GLN A 37 -8.80 -5.59 3.78
N LEU A 38 -9.27 -4.82 2.78
CA LEU A 38 -8.80 -3.46 2.55
C LEU A 38 -9.02 -2.59 3.80
N GLN A 39 -10.21 -2.62 4.41
CA GLN A 39 -10.48 -1.86 5.64
C GLN A 39 -9.55 -2.25 6.79
N LYS A 40 -9.23 -3.54 6.94
CA LYS A 40 -8.29 -4.02 7.97
C LYS A 40 -6.89 -3.44 7.76
N TYR A 41 -6.37 -3.46 6.53
CA TYR A 41 -5.05 -2.89 6.22
C TYR A 41 -5.04 -1.37 6.37
N LEU A 42 -6.04 -0.66 5.85
CA LEU A 42 -6.14 0.80 6.01
C LEU A 42 -6.23 1.20 7.49
N GLY A 43 -7.03 0.47 8.28
CA GLY A 43 -7.11 0.69 9.73
C GLY A 43 -5.76 0.50 10.42
N PHE A 44 -5.03 -0.57 10.06
CA PHE A 44 -3.68 -0.82 10.58
C PHE A 44 -2.68 0.28 10.20
N LEU A 45 -2.65 0.69 8.92
CA LEU A 45 -1.70 1.67 8.42
C LEU A 45 -1.96 3.06 9.02
N VAL A 46 -3.22 3.47 9.16
CA VAL A 46 -3.59 4.72 9.84
C VAL A 46 -3.22 4.65 11.32
N ALA A 47 -3.56 3.56 12.02
CA ALA A 47 -3.28 3.42 13.45
C ALA A 47 -1.78 3.44 13.77
N ARG A 48 -0.93 3.08 12.80
CA ARG A 48 0.54 3.11 12.93
C ARG A 48 1.18 4.38 12.34
N GLY A 49 0.40 5.27 11.75
CA GLY A 49 0.87 6.54 11.17
C GLY A 49 1.67 6.39 9.88
N PHE A 50 1.42 5.33 9.11
CA PHE A 50 2.03 5.15 7.78
C PHE A 50 1.24 5.87 6.68
N ILE A 51 -0.04 6.12 6.90
CA ILE A 51 -0.91 6.91 6.02
C ILE A 51 -1.80 7.82 6.86
N ASP A 52 -2.15 8.97 6.30
CA ASP A 52 -3.15 9.89 6.82
C ASP A 52 -4.49 9.72 6.11
N ARG A 53 -5.59 10.00 6.83
CA ARG A 53 -6.92 10.14 6.22
C ARG A 53 -7.14 11.57 5.79
N LEU A 54 -7.46 11.76 4.52
CA LEU A 54 -7.89 13.06 3.99
C LEU A 54 -9.40 13.21 4.24
N THR A 55 -9.80 14.24 4.97
CA THR A 55 -11.21 14.48 5.38
C THR A 55 -11.96 15.45 4.46
N ALA A 56 -11.38 15.82 3.32
CA ALA A 56 -12.03 16.77 2.41
C ALA A 56 -13.26 16.13 1.75
N GLU A 57 -14.44 16.73 1.97
CA GLU A 57 -15.75 16.24 1.50
C GLU A 57 -15.85 16.13 -0.04
N ASN A 58 -14.92 16.74 -0.79
CA ASN A 58 -14.89 16.77 -2.26
C ASN A 58 -13.63 16.11 -2.88
N SER A 59 -12.84 15.37 -2.10
CA SER A 59 -11.63 14.73 -2.61
C SER A 59 -11.91 13.31 -3.08
N HIS A 60 -11.57 13.00 -4.34
CA HIS A 60 -11.49 11.62 -4.85
C HIS A 60 -10.48 10.78 -4.04
N PHE A 61 -9.53 11.45 -3.37
CA PHE A 61 -8.47 10.85 -2.57
C PHE A 61 -8.83 10.82 -1.09
N ASN A 62 -8.77 9.62 -0.50
CA ASN A 62 -9.13 9.39 0.90
C ASN A 62 -7.91 9.19 1.81
N TYR A 63 -6.76 8.85 1.22
CA TYR A 63 -5.54 8.53 1.94
C TYR A 63 -4.31 9.11 1.26
N ARG A 64 -3.32 9.47 2.06
CA ARG A 64 -1.99 9.91 1.61
C ARG A 64 -0.93 9.23 2.47
N ILE A 65 0.18 8.81 1.85
CA ILE A 65 1.33 8.27 2.58
C ILE A 65 1.98 9.35 3.46
N THR A 66 2.54 8.96 4.60
CA THR A 66 3.38 9.81 5.45
C THR A 66 4.85 9.53 5.15
N ASP A 67 5.78 10.39 5.60
CA ASP A 67 7.22 10.12 5.51
C ASP A 67 7.59 8.77 6.16
N LYS A 68 6.91 8.43 7.26
CA LYS A 68 7.06 7.12 7.93
C LYS A 68 6.59 5.97 7.04
N GLY A 69 5.53 6.16 6.27
CA GLY A 69 5.05 5.23 5.26
C GLY A 69 6.06 5.03 4.14
N SER A 70 6.64 6.12 3.62
CA SER A 70 7.66 6.07 2.56
C SER A 70 8.89 5.28 3.01
N ASN A 71 9.39 5.53 4.22
CA ASN A 71 10.50 4.76 4.80
C ASN A 71 10.19 3.26 4.93
N LEU A 72 8.92 2.91 5.20
CA LEU A 72 8.49 1.51 5.26
C LEU A 72 8.50 0.87 3.86
N VAL A 73 8.10 1.59 2.81
CA VAL A 73 8.17 1.10 1.43
C VAL A 73 9.62 0.77 1.06
N GLU A 74 10.56 1.68 1.34
CA GLU A 74 11.99 1.44 1.11
C GLU A 74 12.49 0.22 1.88
N SER A 75 12.13 0.10 3.16
CA SER A 75 12.51 -1.04 4.00
C SER A 75 11.98 -2.38 3.45
N ILE A 76 10.73 -2.39 2.95
CA ILE A 76 10.14 -3.58 2.33
C ILE A 76 10.88 -3.91 1.03
N ASN A 77 11.13 -2.93 0.17
CA ASN A 77 11.86 -3.14 -1.08
C ASN A 77 13.25 -3.75 -0.82
N ASN A 78 13.99 -3.23 0.16
CA ASN A 78 15.31 -3.75 0.53
C ASN A 78 15.24 -5.22 1.00
N VAL A 79 14.24 -5.57 1.82
CA VAL A 79 14.05 -6.95 2.28
C VAL A 79 13.72 -7.88 1.11
N LEU A 80 12.84 -7.46 0.21
CA LEU A 80 12.46 -8.27 -0.96
C LEU A 80 13.62 -8.46 -1.94
N GLU A 81 14.48 -7.46 -2.09
CA GLU A 81 15.71 -7.53 -2.88
C GLU A 81 16.70 -8.53 -2.27
N VAL A 82 16.99 -8.43 -0.97
CA VAL A 82 17.90 -9.35 -0.27
C VAL A 82 17.42 -10.79 -0.30
N LEU A 83 16.11 -11.00 -0.32
CA LEU A 83 15.50 -12.33 -0.42
C LEU A 83 15.40 -12.85 -1.86
N GLU A 84 15.84 -12.07 -2.86
CA GLU A 84 15.73 -12.40 -4.29
C GLU A 84 14.28 -12.69 -4.72
N PHE A 85 13.31 -12.02 -4.09
CA PHE A 85 11.88 -12.19 -4.38
C PHE A 85 11.35 -11.24 -5.46
N ARG A 86 12.19 -10.30 -5.93
CA ARG A 86 11.94 -9.53 -7.14
C ARG A 86 12.66 -10.17 -8.31
N GLU A 87 11.93 -10.52 -9.36
CA GLU A 87 12.55 -10.58 -10.69
C GLU A 87 12.95 -9.14 -11.07
N PRO A 88 14.16 -8.91 -11.62
CA PRO A 88 14.51 -7.60 -12.13
C PRO A 88 13.44 -7.15 -13.13
N ASP A 89 12.97 -5.91 -13.01
CA ASP A 89 12.17 -5.28 -14.07
C ASP A 89 13.06 -5.24 -15.32
N ASP A 90 12.88 -6.22 -16.22
CA ASP A 90 13.42 -6.18 -17.58
C ASP A 90 12.78 -4.96 -18.26
N SER A 91 13.52 -3.85 -18.21
CA SER A 91 13.20 -2.57 -18.83
C SER A 91 13.50 -2.60 -20.32
#